data_AF-A0A0E3WXJ2-F1
#
_entry.id   AF-A0A0E3WXJ2-F1
#
_cell.length_a   1.000
_cell.length_b   1.000
_cell.length_c   1.000
_cell.angle_alpha   90.00
_cell.angle_beta   90.00
_cell.angle_gamma   90.00
#
_symmetry.space_group_name_H-M   'P 1'
#
loop_
_entity.id
_entity.type
_entity.pdbx_description
1 polymer ?
#
loop_
_entity_poly.entity_id
_entity_poly.type
_entity_poly.pdbx_seq_one_letter_code
_entity_poly.pdbx_strand_id
1 'polypeptide(L)'
;MVDQKKIHNQCLSSDPKERMHALEELKNFFSFMPDKQQAWNDLHRLTSDEDSYVRDSAVKALDFAFTQVPDKQQAYNDLLRLTSDVPDKQQAWNDLLKLITDKDHDVRSSAVITLDSAFSDVPDKQQAWNDLLKLITDKDHDVRSSASKALDSAFTQVPDKQQAWNDLFRLTNDENWLVRSSAAEALGSAFSQVPDKQQAWSDMHRLINDENIFVRISATLALESAFSQVTDKRQALNNVLRLTNNKDHEVRSSAAYALGSAFSYFSDKQKVRNDLLKLTNDQNNSVRSYSNHSLGRVSIFMASKAETEENYKKELENAIKYFETAAKEASCDNPAQFCLPFYRSFYSIIFKRQDAKEEVNKYLEEAKAVIENSKGKKQLQKAVQYLAEALKEVQNIGNLDLPGMRDELSFYRKYCDYAAELMSCTDEKAPFATEVLRKAASSST
;
A
#
# COMPACT_ATOMS: atom_id res chain seq x y z
N MET A 1 -2.38 4.20 41.78
CA MET A 1 -1.20 3.36 42.04
C MET A 1 -1.54 1.97 41.57
N VAL A 2 -0.76 1.40 40.66
CA VAL A 2 -0.99 0.05 40.12
C VAL A 2 -0.69 -0.97 41.22
N ASP A 3 -1.64 -1.85 41.54
CA ASP A 3 -1.43 -2.93 42.52
C ASP A 3 -0.75 -4.11 41.83
N GLN A 4 0.56 -3.98 41.62
CA GLN A 4 1.36 -4.97 40.90
C GLN A 4 1.33 -6.35 41.57
N LYS A 5 1.21 -6.40 42.91
CA LYS A 5 1.11 -7.67 43.64
C LYS A 5 -0.20 -8.41 43.32
N LYS A 6 -1.31 -7.67 43.20
CA LYS A 6 -2.59 -8.25 42.76
C LYS A 6 -2.49 -8.79 41.33
N ILE A 7 -1.90 -8.03 40.41
CA ILE A 7 -1.70 -8.45 39.02
C ILE A 7 -0.86 -9.73 38.95
N HIS A 8 0.26 -9.78 39.69
CA HIS A 8 1.09 -10.98 39.79
C HIS A 8 0.31 -12.21 40.27
N ASN A 9 -0.51 -12.05 41.31
CA ASN A 9 -1.35 -13.14 41.82
C ASN A 9 -2.40 -13.60 40.80
N GLN A 10 -2.98 -12.67 40.02
CA GLN A 10 -3.93 -13.02 38.97
C GLN A 10 -3.25 -13.77 37.81
N CYS A 11 -2.00 -13.45 37.48
CA CYS A 11 -1.20 -14.22 36.53
C CYS A 11 -0.96 -15.68 36.97
N LEU A 12 -1.03 -15.93 38.28
CA LEU A 12 -0.89 -17.26 38.88
C LEU A 12 -2.23 -17.98 39.10
N SER A 13 -3.35 -17.36 38.74
CA SER A 13 -4.68 -17.90 39.00
C SER A 13 -4.99 -19.13 38.14
N SER A 14 -5.74 -20.07 38.70
CA SER A 14 -6.31 -21.18 37.94
C SER A 14 -7.44 -20.74 37.00
N ASP A 15 -8.08 -19.59 37.23
CA ASP A 15 -9.15 -19.07 36.35
C ASP A 15 -8.55 -18.32 35.15
N PRO A 16 -8.75 -18.80 33.90
CA PRO A 16 -8.25 -18.12 32.70
C PRO A 16 -8.80 -16.69 32.56
N LYS A 17 -9.98 -16.37 33.09
CA LYS A 17 -10.52 -14.99 33.05
C LYS A 17 -9.72 -14.04 33.91
N GLU A 18 -9.23 -14.50 35.07
CA GLU A 18 -8.36 -13.70 35.92
C GLU A 18 -6.99 -13.49 35.26
N ARG A 19 -6.44 -14.52 34.60
CA ARG A 19 -5.20 -14.39 33.82
C ARG A 19 -5.36 -13.42 32.65
N MET A 20 -6.47 -13.48 31.92
CA MET A 20 -6.80 -12.53 30.85
C MET A 20 -6.93 -11.09 31.37
N HIS A 21 -7.56 -10.91 32.53
CA HIS A 21 -7.64 -9.58 33.15
C HIS A 21 -6.25 -9.06 33.55
N ALA A 22 -5.41 -9.93 34.10
CA ALA A 22 -4.03 -9.58 34.43
C ALA A 22 -3.22 -9.16 33.19
N LEU A 23 -3.41 -9.84 32.05
CA LEU A 23 -2.77 -9.48 30.78
C LEU A 23 -3.20 -8.09 30.29
N GLU A 24 -4.47 -7.73 30.44
CA GLU A 24 -4.96 -6.40 30.09
C GLU A 24 -4.39 -5.32 31.02
N GLU A 25 -4.26 -5.60 32.33
CA GLU A 25 -3.61 -4.69 33.27
C GLU A 25 -2.09 -4.57 32.99
N LEU A 26 -1.41 -5.68 32.69
CA LEU A 26 0.01 -5.71 32.31
C LEU A 26 0.24 -4.87 31.05
N LYS A 27 -0.56 -5.08 30.01
CA LYS A 27 -0.51 -4.29 28.77
C LYS A 27 -0.71 -2.80 29.04
N ASN A 28 -1.77 -2.42 29.76
CA ASN A 28 -2.10 -1.00 29.92
C ASN A 28 -1.16 -0.24 30.87
N PHE A 29 -0.55 -0.93 31.82
CA PHE A 29 0.19 -0.29 32.89
C PHE A 29 1.68 -0.61 32.95
N PHE A 30 2.23 -1.40 32.02
CA PHE A 30 3.62 -1.87 32.02
C PHE A 30 4.65 -0.75 32.32
N SER A 31 4.52 0.40 31.65
CA SER A 31 5.46 1.53 31.79
C SER A 31 5.46 2.15 33.19
N PHE A 32 4.34 2.05 33.90
CA PHE A 32 4.12 2.58 35.25
C PHE A 32 4.40 1.57 36.36
N MET A 33 4.75 0.32 36.01
CA MET A 33 5.04 -0.71 37.01
C MET A 33 6.41 -0.46 37.66
N PRO A 34 6.48 -0.51 39.01
CA PRO A 34 7.73 -0.33 39.73
C PRO A 34 8.73 -1.46 39.46
N ASP A 35 8.27 -2.72 39.34
CA ASP A 35 9.11 -3.87 39.01
C ASP A 35 8.82 -4.39 37.60
N LYS A 36 9.45 -3.78 36.59
CA LYS A 36 9.24 -4.16 35.19
C LYS A 36 9.75 -5.56 34.86
N GLN A 37 10.74 -6.06 35.59
CA GLN A 37 11.25 -7.43 35.40
C GLN A 37 10.21 -8.46 35.82
N GLN A 38 9.57 -8.28 36.99
CA GLN A 38 8.49 -9.16 37.42
C GLN A 38 7.32 -9.11 36.43
N ALA A 39 6.91 -7.91 35.99
CA ALA A 39 5.85 -7.76 35.00
C ALA A 39 6.18 -8.49 33.68
N TRP A 40 7.42 -8.38 33.20
CA TRP A 40 7.88 -9.12 32.03
C TRP A 40 7.88 -10.64 32.27
N ASN A 41 8.36 -11.09 33.43
CA ASN A 41 8.39 -12.50 33.78
C ASN A 41 6.96 -13.08 33.85
N ASP A 42 5.99 -12.30 34.32
CA ASP A 42 4.59 -12.68 34.36
C ASP A 42 3.99 -12.76 32.96
N LEU A 43 4.26 -11.78 32.08
CA LEU A 43 3.91 -11.85 30.67
C LEU A 43 4.51 -13.09 30.00
N HIS A 44 5.82 -13.29 30.15
CA HIS A 44 6.55 -14.43 29.59
C HIS A 44 6.00 -15.77 30.12
N ARG A 45 5.67 -15.87 31.42
CA ARG A 45 5.03 -17.07 31.99
C ARG A 45 3.73 -17.39 31.26
N LEU A 46 2.88 -16.40 31.03
CA LEU A 46 1.57 -16.58 30.39
C LEU A 46 1.67 -16.91 28.90
N THR A 47 2.83 -16.72 28.27
CA THR A 47 3.06 -17.26 26.91
C THR A 47 3.16 -18.78 26.86
N SER A 48 3.34 -19.45 28.02
CA SER A 48 3.34 -20.91 28.15
C SER A 48 2.04 -21.43 28.77
N ASP A 49 0.98 -20.63 28.79
CA ASP A 49 -0.32 -21.00 29.37
C ASP A 49 -0.96 -22.19 28.66
N GLU A 50 -1.79 -22.95 29.37
CA GLU A 50 -2.54 -24.07 28.79
C GLU A 50 -3.61 -23.61 27.78
N ASP A 51 -4.22 -22.45 28.04
CA ASP A 51 -5.28 -21.84 27.23
C ASP A 51 -4.66 -21.02 26.08
N SER A 52 -5.06 -21.30 24.83
CA SER A 52 -4.51 -20.60 23.68
C SER A 52 -4.93 -19.14 23.59
N TYR A 53 -6.11 -18.75 24.08
CA TYR A 53 -6.53 -17.35 24.13
C TYR A 53 -5.69 -16.54 25.12
N VAL A 54 -5.31 -17.17 26.24
CA VAL A 54 -4.38 -16.56 27.20
C VAL A 54 -3.00 -16.40 26.56
N ARG A 55 -2.48 -17.42 25.87
CA ARG A 55 -1.20 -17.32 25.15
C ARG A 55 -1.21 -16.22 24.08
N ASP A 56 -2.24 -16.18 23.24
CA ASP A 56 -2.41 -15.14 22.21
C ASP A 56 -2.46 -13.73 22.82
N SER A 57 -3.22 -13.57 23.92
CA SER A 57 -3.31 -12.29 24.61
C SER A 57 -2.01 -11.91 25.29
N ALA A 58 -1.23 -12.90 25.77
CA ALA A 58 0.10 -12.67 26.32
C ALA A 58 1.07 -12.16 25.25
N VAL A 59 1.03 -12.71 24.03
CA VAL A 59 1.80 -12.21 22.88
C VAL A 59 1.44 -10.75 22.57
N LYS A 60 0.14 -10.42 22.51
CA LYS A 60 -0.32 -9.04 22.27
C LYS A 60 0.08 -8.07 23.38
N ALA A 61 0.14 -8.53 24.62
CA ALA A 61 0.61 -7.73 25.74
C ALA A 61 2.14 -7.55 25.71
N LEU A 62 2.89 -8.56 25.26
CA LEU A 62 4.34 -8.49 25.04
C LEU A 62 4.70 -7.47 23.96
N ASP A 63 3.94 -7.38 22.86
CA ASP A 63 4.13 -6.37 21.82
C ASP A 63 4.15 -4.95 22.41
N PHE A 64 3.15 -4.63 23.24
CA PHE A 64 3.10 -3.33 23.91
C PHE A 64 4.28 -3.13 24.87
N ALA A 65 4.58 -4.13 25.69
CA ALA A 65 5.70 -4.06 26.65
C ALA A 65 7.05 -3.88 25.95
N PHE A 66 7.26 -4.50 24.79
CA PHE A 66 8.50 -4.44 24.02
C PHE A 66 8.88 -2.99 23.65
N THR A 67 7.90 -2.19 23.21
CA THR A 67 8.11 -0.77 22.87
C THR A 67 8.61 0.09 24.05
N GLN A 68 8.45 -0.41 25.28
CA GLN A 68 8.84 0.27 26.51
C GLN A 68 10.23 -0.18 27.03
N VAL A 69 10.89 -1.11 26.33
CA VAL A 69 12.23 -1.59 26.68
C VAL A 69 13.30 -0.65 26.11
N PRO A 70 14.23 -0.11 26.93
CA PRO A 70 15.30 0.78 26.45
C PRO A 70 16.27 0.09 25.48
N ASP A 71 16.73 0.81 24.45
CA ASP A 71 17.78 0.36 23.52
C ASP A 71 19.18 0.43 24.16
N LYS A 72 19.95 -0.64 24.00
CA LYS A 72 21.16 -0.92 24.77
C LYS A 72 22.35 -0.04 24.41
N GLN A 73 22.43 0.62 23.26
CA GLN A 73 23.69 1.25 22.84
C GLN A 73 23.97 2.64 23.46
N GLN A 74 22.94 3.41 23.85
CA GLN A 74 23.11 4.67 24.58
C GLN A 74 23.23 4.45 26.11
N ALA A 75 22.61 3.39 26.64
CA ALA A 75 22.62 3.05 28.07
C ALA A 75 23.84 2.22 28.51
N TYR A 76 24.56 1.61 27.55
CA TYR A 76 25.71 0.76 27.81
C TYR A 76 26.87 1.49 28.51
N ASN A 77 27.12 2.76 28.20
CA ASN A 77 28.29 3.47 28.71
C ASN A 77 28.07 4.12 30.10
N ASP A 78 26.83 4.41 30.49
CA ASP A 78 26.55 5.12 31.76
C ASP A 78 25.81 4.29 32.83
N LEU A 79 25.11 3.19 32.49
CA LEU A 79 24.21 2.50 33.44
C LEU A 79 24.53 1.02 33.70
N LEU A 80 25.50 0.43 33.00
CA LEU A 80 25.89 -0.98 33.14
C LEU A 80 26.42 -1.35 34.54
N ARG A 81 26.57 -0.37 35.43
CA ARG A 81 27.08 -0.53 36.79
C ARG A 81 26.02 -0.29 37.89
N LEU A 82 24.78 0.12 37.58
CA LEU A 82 23.78 0.50 38.60
C LEU A 82 22.34 -0.02 38.44
N THR A 83 21.90 -0.56 37.31
CA THR A 83 20.49 -1.02 37.15
C THR A 83 20.37 -2.25 36.26
N SER A 84 19.92 -3.39 36.80
CA SER A 84 19.83 -4.67 36.07
C SER A 84 18.46 -5.34 36.22
N ASP A 85 17.36 -4.62 35.96
CA ASP A 85 15.99 -5.16 36.14
C ASP A 85 15.02 -4.84 34.96
N VAL A 86 15.52 -4.74 33.72
CA VAL A 86 14.66 -4.73 32.53
C VAL A 86 15.25 -5.70 31.50
N PRO A 87 14.46 -6.66 30.96
CA PRO A 87 14.92 -7.53 29.88
C PRO A 87 15.29 -6.67 28.70
N ASP A 88 16.39 -7.00 28.03
CA ASP A 88 16.79 -6.23 26.85
C ASP A 88 16.01 -6.63 25.60
N LYS A 89 16.04 -5.79 24.56
CA LYS A 89 15.33 -6.03 23.30
C LYS A 89 15.74 -7.34 22.61
N GLN A 90 16.97 -7.81 22.77
CA GLN A 90 17.44 -9.08 22.21
C GLN A 90 16.87 -10.28 22.97
N GLN A 91 16.80 -10.20 24.30
CA GLN A 91 16.14 -11.20 25.13
C GLN A 91 14.64 -11.27 24.81
N ALA A 92 14.00 -10.11 24.69
CA ALA A 92 12.60 -10.02 24.31
C ALA A 92 12.32 -10.60 22.91
N TRP A 93 13.21 -10.33 21.94
CA TRP A 93 13.17 -10.98 20.63
C TRP A 93 13.27 -12.51 20.75
N ASN A 94 14.25 -13.01 21.50
CA ASN A 94 14.44 -14.44 21.70
C ASN A 94 13.24 -15.12 22.39
N ASP A 95 12.55 -14.40 23.28
CA ASP A 95 11.33 -14.88 23.91
C ASP A 95 10.19 -15.01 22.90
N LEU A 96 10.02 -14.03 22.00
CA LEU A 96 9.07 -14.12 20.88
C LEU A 96 9.42 -15.27 19.92
N LEU A 97 10.71 -15.53 19.66
CA LEU A 97 11.16 -16.66 18.84
C LEU A 97 10.82 -18.03 19.43
N LYS A 98 10.49 -18.14 20.72
CA LYS A 98 9.98 -19.42 21.25
C LYS A 98 8.54 -19.65 20.80
N LEU A 99 7.76 -18.58 20.65
CA LEU A 99 6.33 -18.61 20.35
C LEU A 99 6.04 -18.91 18.88
N ILE A 100 7.02 -18.71 17.99
CA ILE A 100 6.92 -19.13 16.59
C ILE A 100 6.90 -20.66 16.42
N THR A 101 7.04 -21.44 17.49
CA THR A 101 6.88 -22.90 17.50
C THR A 101 5.66 -23.38 18.28
N ASP A 102 4.77 -22.47 18.72
CA ASP A 102 3.56 -22.83 19.46
C ASP A 102 2.68 -23.81 18.67
N LYS A 103 1.98 -24.69 19.39
CA LYS A 103 1.06 -25.66 18.77
C LYS A 103 -0.10 -24.98 18.03
N ASP A 104 -0.53 -23.82 18.51
CA ASP A 104 -1.64 -23.05 17.97
C ASP A 104 -1.15 -22.05 16.92
N HIS A 105 -1.74 -22.10 15.73
CA HIS A 105 -1.44 -21.19 14.63
C HIS A 105 -1.77 -19.72 14.93
N ASP A 106 -2.78 -19.44 15.76
CA ASP A 106 -3.15 -18.06 16.11
C ASP A 106 -2.04 -17.42 16.96
N VAL A 107 -1.51 -18.17 17.92
CA VAL A 107 -0.37 -17.74 18.75
C VAL A 107 0.88 -17.52 17.89
N ARG A 108 1.15 -18.44 16.95
CA ARG A 108 2.28 -18.28 16.01
C ARG A 108 2.10 -17.04 15.14
N SER A 109 0.92 -16.81 14.58
CA SER A 109 0.61 -15.65 13.74
C SER A 109 0.73 -14.34 14.51
N SER A 110 0.19 -14.28 15.73
CA SER A 110 0.37 -13.14 16.63
C SER A 110 1.84 -12.89 16.96
N ALA A 111 2.64 -13.94 17.16
CA ALA A 111 4.07 -13.79 17.39
C ALA A 111 4.78 -13.17 16.17
N VAL A 112 4.39 -13.53 14.95
CA VAL A 112 4.92 -12.91 13.73
C VAL A 112 4.59 -11.42 13.66
N ILE A 113 3.33 -11.04 13.98
CA ILE A 113 2.89 -9.64 14.00
C ILE A 113 3.72 -8.84 15.02
N THR A 114 3.96 -9.42 16.20
CA THR A 114 4.81 -8.77 17.22
C THR A 114 6.27 -8.67 16.79
N LEU A 115 6.81 -9.69 16.10
CA LEU A 115 8.15 -9.64 15.54
C LEU A 115 8.28 -8.55 14.45
N ASP A 116 7.25 -8.33 13.64
CA ASP A 116 7.21 -7.22 12.67
C ASP A 116 7.33 -5.85 13.37
N SER A 117 6.46 -5.60 14.35
CA SER A 117 6.50 -4.37 15.15
C SER A 117 7.86 -4.15 15.82
N ALA A 118 8.43 -5.21 16.38
CA ALA A 118 9.72 -5.19 17.08
C ALA A 118 10.94 -5.16 16.14
N PHE A 119 10.78 -5.41 14.84
CA PHE A 119 11.90 -5.58 13.91
C PHE A 119 12.81 -4.34 13.90
N SER A 120 12.21 -3.14 13.95
CA SER A 120 12.93 -1.87 13.91
C SER A 120 13.82 -1.59 15.12
N ASP A 121 13.60 -2.33 16.20
CA ASP A 121 14.25 -2.14 17.48
C ASP A 121 15.40 -3.12 17.74
N VAL A 122 15.53 -4.20 16.95
CA VAL A 122 16.63 -5.17 17.11
C VAL A 122 17.89 -4.68 16.40
N PRO A 123 19.08 -4.71 17.02
CA PRO A 123 20.30 -4.21 16.40
C PRO A 123 20.76 -5.05 15.20
N ASP A 124 20.64 -6.38 15.27
CA ASP A 124 21.02 -7.29 14.18
C ASP A 124 19.86 -7.54 13.21
N LYS A 125 19.70 -6.64 12.23
CA LYS A 125 18.65 -6.72 11.20
C LYS A 125 18.76 -7.96 10.32
N GLN A 126 19.98 -8.46 10.08
CA GLN A 126 20.17 -9.62 9.23
C GLN A 126 19.77 -10.90 9.96
N GLN A 127 20.10 -11.02 11.24
CA GLN A 127 19.64 -12.14 12.05
C GLN A 127 18.12 -12.11 12.24
N ALA A 128 17.54 -10.93 12.52
CA ALA A 128 16.10 -10.78 12.62
C ALA A 128 15.36 -11.18 11.33
N TRP A 129 15.92 -10.81 10.16
CA TRP A 129 15.42 -11.28 8.86
C TRP A 129 15.45 -12.80 8.75
N ASN A 130 16.59 -13.42 9.06
CA ASN A 130 16.74 -14.88 9.02
C ASN A 130 15.79 -15.61 9.98
N ASP A 131 15.45 -14.98 11.11
CA ASP A 131 14.45 -15.52 12.04
C ASP A 131 13.04 -15.47 11.44
N LEU A 132 12.64 -14.37 10.79
CA LEU A 132 11.38 -14.29 10.04
C LEU A 132 11.33 -15.32 8.90
N LEU A 133 12.46 -15.57 8.22
CA LEU A 133 12.54 -16.59 7.17
C LEU A 133 12.24 -18.00 7.66
N LYS A 134 12.34 -18.31 8.97
CA LYS A 134 11.97 -19.65 9.47
C LYS A 134 10.46 -19.88 9.39
N LEU A 135 9.66 -18.82 9.47
CA LEU A 135 8.20 -18.87 9.47
C LEU A 135 7.62 -19.05 8.06
N ILE A 136 8.39 -18.78 7.01
CA ILE A 136 7.93 -18.97 5.62
C ILE A 136 7.73 -20.44 5.24
N THR A 137 8.19 -21.37 6.09
CA THR A 137 7.98 -22.82 5.94
C THR A 137 7.00 -23.38 6.98
N ASP A 138 6.25 -22.53 7.69
CA ASP A 138 5.25 -22.99 8.65
C ASP A 138 4.18 -23.86 7.95
N LYS A 139 3.64 -24.84 8.67
CA LYS A 139 2.57 -25.72 8.16
C LYS A 139 1.29 -24.95 7.85
N ASP A 140 1.06 -23.84 8.55
CA ASP A 140 -0.14 -23.03 8.44
C ASP A 140 0.08 -21.84 7.48
N HIS A 141 -0.82 -21.71 6.50
CA HIS A 141 -0.70 -20.70 5.46
C HIS A 141 -0.95 -19.28 5.95
N ASP A 142 -1.72 -19.08 7.02
CA ASP A 142 -1.94 -17.75 7.61
C ASP A 142 -0.66 -17.28 8.29
N VAL A 143 0.06 -18.17 8.98
CA VAL A 143 1.38 -17.88 9.57
C VAL A 143 2.40 -17.54 8.47
N ARG A 144 2.44 -18.33 7.38
CA ARG A 144 3.33 -18.04 6.23
C ARG A 144 3.01 -16.70 5.58
N SER A 145 1.71 -16.36 5.44
CA SER A 145 1.26 -15.08 4.88
C SER A 145 1.65 -13.91 5.78
N SER A 146 1.43 -14.02 7.10
CA SER A 146 1.88 -13.04 8.09
C SER A 146 3.40 -12.84 8.03
N ALA A 147 4.17 -13.91 7.86
CA ALA A 147 5.63 -13.82 7.72
C ALA A 147 6.04 -13.06 6.45
N SER A 148 5.35 -13.30 5.32
CA SER A 148 5.56 -12.53 4.09
C SER A 148 5.32 -11.03 4.30
N LYS A 149 4.26 -10.66 5.03
CA LYS A 149 3.95 -9.25 5.35
C LYS A 149 4.99 -8.62 6.27
N ALA A 150 5.45 -9.35 7.29
CA ALA A 150 6.55 -8.89 8.16
C ALA A 150 7.86 -8.70 7.37
N LEU A 151 8.16 -9.58 6.42
CA LEU A 151 9.32 -9.44 5.54
C LEU A 151 9.20 -8.20 4.62
N ASP A 152 8.01 -7.86 4.12
CA ASP A 152 7.81 -6.62 3.35
C ASP A 152 8.15 -5.37 4.20
N SER A 153 7.55 -5.25 5.39
CA SER A 153 7.82 -4.18 6.35
C SER A 153 9.31 -4.07 6.71
N ALA A 154 9.96 -5.21 6.95
CA ALA A 154 11.37 -5.32 7.31
C ALA A 154 12.32 -5.03 6.14
N PHE A 155 11.88 -5.17 4.89
CA PHE A 155 12.73 -5.14 3.70
C PHE A 155 13.63 -3.91 3.66
N THR A 156 13.09 -2.74 4.03
CA THR A 156 13.81 -1.45 4.03
C THR A 156 15.01 -1.41 4.98
N GLN A 157 15.04 -2.26 6.00
CA GLN A 157 16.01 -2.22 7.08
C GLN A 157 17.14 -3.24 6.93
N VAL A 158 16.98 -4.24 6.07
CA VAL A 158 17.98 -5.28 5.84
C VAL A 158 19.06 -4.79 4.87
N PRO A 159 20.37 -5.02 5.14
CA PRO A 159 21.44 -4.51 4.28
C PRO A 159 21.48 -5.18 2.90
N ASP A 160 21.31 -6.50 2.82
CA ASP A 160 21.38 -7.23 1.56
C ASP A 160 20.01 -7.27 0.84
N LYS A 161 19.75 -6.22 0.05
CA LYS A 161 18.49 -6.08 -0.71
C LYS A 161 18.30 -7.15 -1.78
N GLN A 162 19.38 -7.68 -2.36
CA GLN A 162 19.26 -8.67 -3.42
C GLN A 162 18.94 -10.05 -2.85
N GLN A 163 19.58 -10.42 -1.73
CA GLN A 163 19.22 -11.64 -1.04
C GLN A 163 17.81 -11.57 -0.48
N ALA A 164 17.42 -10.45 0.14
CA ALA A 164 16.07 -10.25 0.63
C ALA A 164 15.01 -10.38 -0.49
N TRP A 165 15.30 -9.85 -1.68
CA TRP A 165 14.45 -10.03 -2.87
C TRP A 165 14.30 -11.51 -3.23
N ASN A 166 15.40 -12.25 -3.32
CA ASN A 166 15.37 -13.66 -3.67
C ASN A 166 14.60 -14.49 -2.64
N ASP A 167 14.68 -14.14 -1.36
CA ASP A 167 13.91 -14.80 -0.30
C ASP A 167 12.41 -14.55 -0.43
N LEU A 168 11.97 -13.30 -0.66
CA LEU A 168 10.57 -12.98 -0.98
C LEU A 168 10.11 -13.67 -2.26
N PHE A 169 10.97 -13.74 -3.28
CA PHE A 169 10.62 -14.38 -4.55
C PHE A 169 10.40 -15.90 -4.41
N ARG A 170 11.06 -16.57 -3.45
CA ARG A 170 10.81 -17.99 -3.19
C ARG A 170 9.36 -18.25 -2.74
N LEU A 171 8.78 -17.33 -1.96
CA LEU A 171 7.39 -17.40 -1.50
C LEU A 171 6.36 -17.36 -2.63
N THR A 172 6.73 -16.86 -3.81
CA THR A 172 5.84 -16.87 -4.98
C THR A 172 5.62 -18.28 -5.55
N ASN A 173 6.27 -19.31 -4.99
CA ASN A 173 6.07 -20.71 -5.36
C ASN A 173 5.34 -21.50 -4.26
N ASP A 174 4.79 -20.81 -3.25
CA ASP A 174 4.01 -21.45 -2.19
C ASP A 174 2.77 -22.16 -2.76
N GLU A 175 2.34 -23.25 -2.14
CA GLU A 175 1.12 -23.96 -2.54
C GLU A 175 -0.15 -23.12 -2.35
N ASN A 176 -0.15 -22.23 -1.35
CA ASN A 176 -1.30 -21.42 -1.01
C ASN A 176 -1.23 -20.08 -1.74
N TRP A 177 -2.31 -19.77 -2.45
CA TRP A 177 -2.42 -18.55 -3.25
C TRP A 177 -2.31 -17.27 -2.40
N LEU A 178 -2.75 -17.29 -1.14
CA LEU A 178 -2.69 -16.12 -0.26
C LEU A 178 -1.23 -15.74 0.03
N VAL A 179 -0.38 -16.73 0.29
CA VAL A 179 1.06 -16.53 0.51
C VAL A 179 1.73 -16.01 -0.77
N ARG A 180 1.40 -16.61 -1.93
CA ARG A 180 1.91 -16.14 -3.23
C ARG A 180 1.48 -14.69 -3.53
N SER A 181 0.26 -14.33 -3.17
CA SER A 181 -0.29 -12.97 -3.35
C SER A 181 0.45 -11.97 -2.48
N SER A 182 0.58 -12.25 -1.17
CA SER A 182 1.36 -11.44 -0.22
C SER A 182 2.82 -11.27 -0.68
N ALA A 183 3.43 -12.32 -1.23
CA ALA A 183 4.77 -12.23 -1.77
C ALA A 183 4.86 -11.33 -3.01
N ALA A 184 3.89 -11.41 -3.93
CA ALA A 184 3.84 -10.54 -5.10
C ALA A 184 3.70 -9.05 -4.72
N GLU A 185 2.90 -8.75 -3.68
CA GLU A 185 2.75 -7.39 -3.13
C GLU A 185 4.06 -6.89 -2.52
N ALA A 186 4.69 -7.71 -1.67
CA ALA A 186 5.98 -7.42 -1.07
C ALA A 186 7.08 -7.13 -2.11
N LEU A 187 7.12 -7.92 -3.20
CA LEU A 187 8.03 -7.69 -4.32
C LEU A 187 7.75 -6.34 -5.01
N GLY A 188 6.48 -5.94 -5.15
CA GLY A 188 6.11 -4.62 -5.67
C GLY A 188 6.66 -3.48 -4.81
N SER A 189 6.43 -3.53 -3.50
CA SER A 189 6.94 -2.56 -2.52
C SER A 189 8.48 -2.51 -2.49
N ALA A 190 9.12 -3.67 -2.55
CA ALA A 190 10.57 -3.82 -2.53
C ALA A 190 11.28 -3.41 -3.83
N PHE A 191 10.54 -3.34 -4.95
CA PHE A 191 11.12 -3.16 -6.29
C PHE A 191 12.05 -1.96 -6.37
N SER A 192 11.75 -0.86 -5.67
CA SER A 192 12.57 0.37 -5.71
C SER A 192 13.96 0.22 -5.10
N GLN A 193 14.16 -0.79 -4.25
CA GLN A 193 15.36 -0.96 -3.44
C GLN A 193 16.27 -2.07 -3.93
N VAL A 194 15.77 -3.01 -4.76
CA VAL A 194 16.60 -4.09 -5.29
C VAL A 194 17.59 -3.59 -6.34
N PRO A 195 18.88 -3.98 -6.31
CA PRO A 195 19.86 -3.53 -7.31
C PRO A 195 19.54 -4.02 -8.72
N ASP A 196 19.21 -5.30 -8.89
CA ASP A 196 18.91 -5.88 -10.20
C ASP A 196 17.44 -5.69 -10.60
N LYS A 197 17.13 -4.52 -11.17
CA LYS A 197 15.79 -4.19 -11.67
C LYS A 197 15.33 -5.08 -12.82
N GLN A 198 16.24 -5.64 -13.61
CA GLN A 198 15.89 -6.46 -14.77
C GLN A 198 15.44 -7.84 -14.34
N GLN A 199 16.20 -8.47 -13.43
CA GLN A 199 15.80 -9.73 -12.81
C GLN A 199 14.48 -9.54 -12.06
N ALA A 200 14.39 -8.50 -11.21
CA ALA A 200 13.18 -8.21 -10.45
C ALA A 200 11.93 -8.04 -11.33
N TRP A 201 12.08 -7.35 -12.47
CA TRP A 201 10.99 -7.18 -13.43
C TRP A 201 10.57 -8.52 -14.05
N SER A 202 11.54 -9.34 -14.45
CA SER A 202 11.29 -10.68 -15.02
C SER A 202 10.60 -11.60 -14.01
N ASP A 203 11.04 -11.55 -12.76
CA ASP A 203 10.49 -12.31 -11.63
C ASP A 203 9.00 -11.99 -11.43
N MET A 204 8.66 -10.71 -11.27
CA MET A 204 7.26 -10.27 -11.13
C MET A 204 6.43 -10.55 -12.38
N HIS A 205 7.02 -10.39 -13.57
CA HIS A 205 6.34 -10.70 -14.83
C HIS A 205 5.97 -12.19 -14.94
N ARG A 206 6.68 -13.10 -14.28
CA ARG A 206 6.27 -14.52 -14.27
C ARG A 206 4.92 -14.71 -13.55
N LEU A 207 4.67 -13.92 -12.50
CA LEU A 207 3.51 -14.08 -11.61
C LEU A 207 2.18 -13.66 -12.24
N ILE A 208 2.21 -12.89 -13.33
CA ILE A 208 0.99 -12.54 -14.09
C ILE A 208 0.32 -13.76 -14.74
N ASN A 209 1.03 -14.89 -14.79
CA ASN A 209 0.53 -16.17 -15.30
C ASN A 209 0.24 -17.18 -14.18
N ASP A 210 0.21 -16.74 -12.92
CA ASP A 210 -0.21 -17.60 -11.81
C ASP A 210 -1.62 -18.16 -12.07
N GLU A 211 -1.93 -19.33 -11.52
CA GLU A 211 -3.24 -19.97 -11.64
C GLU A 211 -4.33 -19.20 -10.87
N ASN A 212 -3.97 -18.53 -9.78
CA ASN A 212 -4.91 -17.81 -8.92
C ASN A 212 -5.04 -16.35 -9.34
N ILE A 213 -6.28 -15.87 -9.38
CA ILE A 213 -6.61 -14.52 -9.84
C ILE A 213 -6.04 -13.41 -8.96
N PHE A 214 -6.01 -13.61 -7.64
CA PHE A 214 -5.51 -12.60 -6.70
C PHE A 214 -4.00 -12.41 -6.86
N VAL A 215 -3.24 -13.50 -7.05
CA VAL A 215 -1.80 -13.44 -7.33
C VAL A 215 -1.52 -12.66 -8.62
N ARG A 216 -2.31 -12.91 -9.68
CA ARG A 216 -2.17 -12.18 -10.95
C ARG A 216 -2.46 -10.68 -10.78
N ILE A 217 -3.46 -10.33 -9.98
CA ILE A 217 -3.80 -8.93 -9.67
C ILE A 217 -2.64 -8.27 -8.92
N SER A 218 -2.19 -8.86 -7.81
CA SER A 218 -1.07 -8.34 -7.00
C SER A 218 0.21 -8.18 -7.83
N ALA A 219 0.55 -9.16 -8.67
CA ALA A 219 1.68 -9.08 -9.59
C ALA A 219 1.55 -7.94 -10.60
N THR A 220 0.34 -7.68 -11.10
CA THR A 220 0.14 -6.62 -12.09
C THR A 220 0.24 -5.23 -11.45
N LEU A 221 -0.29 -5.04 -10.24
CA LEU A 221 -0.08 -3.82 -9.47
C LEU A 221 1.39 -3.59 -9.11
N ALA A 222 2.11 -4.65 -8.76
CA ALA A 222 3.55 -4.61 -8.53
C ALA A 222 4.30 -4.14 -9.80
N LEU A 223 3.98 -4.70 -10.97
CA LEU A 223 4.55 -4.26 -12.25
C LEU A 223 4.21 -2.80 -12.58
N GLU A 224 3.00 -2.37 -12.31
CA GLU A 224 2.60 -0.97 -12.52
C GLU A 224 3.46 -0.02 -11.70
N SER A 225 3.54 -0.24 -10.38
CA SER A 225 4.31 0.62 -9.47
C SER A 225 5.82 0.61 -9.75
N ALA A 226 6.34 -0.53 -10.22
CA ALA A 226 7.72 -0.70 -10.62
C ALA A 226 8.08 -0.02 -11.96
N PHE A 227 7.11 0.22 -12.85
CA PHE A 227 7.36 0.56 -14.25
C PHE A 227 8.31 1.76 -14.43
N SER A 228 8.10 2.83 -13.65
CA SER A 228 8.91 4.05 -13.72
C SER A 228 10.40 3.83 -13.42
N GLN A 229 10.72 2.73 -12.74
CA GLN A 229 12.02 2.40 -12.17
C GLN A 229 12.75 1.31 -12.97
N VAL A 230 12.11 0.73 -13.99
CA VAL A 230 12.74 -0.25 -14.88
C VAL A 230 13.73 0.44 -15.81
N THR A 231 14.90 -0.19 -15.99
CA THR A 231 15.94 0.30 -16.90
C THR A 231 15.55 0.12 -18.37
N ASP A 232 15.07 -1.06 -18.76
CA ASP A 232 14.55 -1.34 -20.12
C ASP A 232 13.02 -1.14 -20.21
N LYS A 233 12.62 0.13 -20.35
CA LYS A 233 11.22 0.52 -20.55
C LYS A 233 10.58 -0.06 -21.81
N ARG A 234 11.37 -0.41 -22.83
CA ARG A 234 10.85 -0.98 -24.08
C ARG A 234 10.45 -2.44 -23.87
N GLN A 235 11.28 -3.22 -23.20
CA GLN A 235 10.94 -4.60 -22.81
C GLN A 235 9.75 -4.61 -21.87
N ALA A 236 9.74 -3.73 -20.86
CA ALA A 236 8.62 -3.59 -19.93
C ALA A 236 7.29 -3.28 -20.66
N LEU A 237 7.31 -2.33 -21.60
CA LEU A 237 6.14 -2.04 -22.44
C LEU A 237 5.70 -3.26 -23.25
N ASN A 238 6.63 -3.96 -23.91
CA ASN A 238 6.28 -5.13 -24.71
C ASN A 238 5.66 -6.25 -23.87
N ASN A 239 6.11 -6.42 -22.63
CA ASN A 239 5.54 -7.35 -21.67
C ASN A 239 4.07 -6.98 -21.34
N VAL A 240 3.81 -5.72 -20.95
CA VAL A 240 2.45 -5.24 -20.68
C VAL A 240 1.55 -5.32 -21.92
N LEU A 241 2.08 -5.01 -23.12
CA LEU A 241 1.34 -5.14 -24.36
C LEU A 241 0.95 -6.57 -24.71
N ARG A 242 1.72 -7.59 -24.29
CA ARG A 242 1.32 -8.99 -24.46
C ARG A 242 0.13 -9.32 -23.56
N LEU A 243 0.05 -8.73 -22.37
CA LEU A 243 -1.04 -8.96 -21.42
C LEU A 243 -2.40 -8.46 -21.92
N THR A 244 -2.44 -7.49 -22.83
CA THR A 244 -3.70 -7.03 -23.44
C THR A 244 -4.41 -8.12 -24.24
N ASN A 245 -3.74 -9.23 -24.56
CA ASN A 245 -4.30 -10.40 -25.23
C ASN A 245 -4.42 -11.63 -24.31
N ASN A 246 -4.30 -11.45 -22.99
CA ASN A 246 -4.44 -12.56 -22.05
C ASN A 246 -5.87 -13.13 -22.08
N LYS A 247 -6.03 -14.43 -21.83
CA LYS A 247 -7.34 -15.08 -21.79
C LYS A 247 -8.19 -14.57 -20.63
N ASP A 248 -7.55 -14.25 -19.51
CA ASP A 248 -8.20 -13.68 -18.33
C ASP A 248 -8.47 -12.18 -18.52
N HIS A 249 -9.72 -11.78 -18.30
CA HIS A 249 -10.14 -10.40 -18.42
C HIS A 249 -9.56 -9.51 -17.32
N GLU A 250 -9.29 -10.01 -16.11
CA GLU A 250 -8.70 -9.17 -15.06
C GLU A 250 -7.26 -8.78 -15.39
N VAL A 251 -6.51 -9.71 -15.99
CA VAL A 251 -5.15 -9.43 -16.51
C VAL A 251 -5.21 -8.39 -17.63
N ARG A 252 -6.19 -8.50 -18.54
CA ARG A 252 -6.38 -7.50 -19.61
C ARG A 252 -6.79 -6.13 -19.06
N SER A 253 -7.70 -6.08 -18.08
CA SER A 253 -8.12 -4.84 -17.39
C SER A 253 -6.93 -4.15 -16.73
N SER A 254 -6.13 -4.92 -16.01
CA SER A 254 -4.95 -4.43 -15.31
C SER A 254 -3.87 -3.96 -16.29
N ALA A 255 -3.66 -4.67 -17.40
CA ALA A 255 -2.79 -4.22 -18.48
C ALA A 255 -3.25 -2.91 -19.11
N ALA A 256 -4.57 -2.73 -19.31
CA ALA A 256 -5.14 -1.48 -19.80
C ALA A 256 -4.83 -0.33 -18.84
N TYR A 257 -5.06 -0.52 -17.55
CA TYR A 257 -4.77 0.47 -16.51
C TYR A 257 -3.28 0.84 -16.48
N ALA A 258 -2.39 -0.15 -16.47
CA ALA A 258 -0.94 0.05 -16.45
C ALA A 258 -0.44 0.84 -17.69
N LEU A 259 -1.01 0.58 -18.88
CA LEU A 259 -0.70 1.35 -20.08
C LEU A 259 -1.09 2.84 -19.95
N GLY A 260 -2.21 3.13 -19.26
CA GLY A 260 -2.60 4.50 -18.92
C GLY A 260 -1.65 5.16 -17.92
N SER A 261 -1.35 4.47 -16.81
CA SER A 261 -0.47 4.96 -15.74
C SER A 261 0.94 5.25 -16.25
N ALA A 262 1.50 4.35 -17.04
CA ALA A 262 2.87 4.46 -17.55
C ALA A 262 3.00 5.26 -18.85
N PHE A 263 1.92 5.86 -19.36
CA PHE A 263 1.89 6.45 -20.70
C PHE A 263 3.01 7.46 -20.99
N SER A 264 3.35 8.30 -20.00
CA SER A 264 4.38 9.32 -20.14
C SER A 264 5.78 8.74 -20.40
N TYR A 265 6.03 7.49 -19.99
CA TYR A 265 7.31 6.81 -20.13
C TYR A 265 7.50 6.14 -21.48
N PHE A 266 6.43 5.97 -22.27
CA PHE A 266 6.52 5.28 -23.55
C PHE A 266 6.98 6.20 -24.68
N SER A 267 7.91 5.72 -25.50
CA SER A 267 8.35 6.41 -26.72
C SER A 267 7.30 6.34 -27.82
N ASP A 268 6.73 5.15 -28.08
CA ASP A 268 5.67 4.94 -29.07
C ASP A 268 4.27 5.15 -28.48
N LYS A 269 3.91 6.42 -28.32
CA LYS A 269 2.62 6.86 -27.75
C LYS A 269 1.43 6.43 -28.60
N GLN A 270 1.59 6.41 -29.93
CA GLN A 270 0.50 6.07 -30.84
C GLN A 270 0.15 4.59 -30.74
N LYS A 271 1.15 3.71 -30.65
CA LYS A 271 0.90 2.27 -30.45
C LYS A 271 0.12 2.01 -29.16
N VAL A 272 0.53 2.62 -28.04
CA VAL A 272 -0.17 2.47 -26.75
C VAL A 272 -1.61 2.95 -26.84
N ARG A 273 -1.86 4.12 -27.46
CA ARG A 273 -3.22 4.63 -27.69
C ARG A 273 -4.05 3.67 -28.55
N ASN A 274 -3.48 3.11 -29.62
CA ASN A 274 -4.16 2.16 -30.49
C ASN A 274 -4.50 0.85 -29.77
N ASP A 275 -3.60 0.33 -28.94
CA ASP A 275 -3.85 -0.90 -28.19
C ASP A 275 -4.91 -0.70 -27.10
N LEU A 276 -4.93 0.45 -26.42
CA LEU A 276 -6.04 0.83 -25.54
C LEU A 276 -7.37 0.94 -26.32
N LEU A 277 -7.38 1.61 -27.48
CA LEU A 277 -8.57 1.70 -28.33
C LEU A 277 -9.13 0.33 -28.77
N LYS A 278 -8.28 -0.69 -28.94
CA LYS A 278 -8.78 -2.05 -29.20
C LYS A 278 -9.53 -2.60 -27.99
N LEU A 279 -8.98 -2.41 -26.78
CA LEU A 279 -9.57 -2.88 -25.53
C LEU A 279 -10.90 -2.21 -25.16
N THR A 280 -11.22 -1.03 -25.73
CA THR A 280 -12.57 -0.45 -25.56
C THR A 280 -13.67 -1.27 -26.24
N ASN A 281 -13.32 -2.28 -27.04
CA ASN A 281 -14.26 -3.22 -27.65
C ASN A 281 -14.15 -4.64 -27.04
N ASP A 282 -13.47 -4.77 -25.90
CA ASP A 282 -13.35 -6.06 -25.21
C ASP A 282 -14.73 -6.60 -24.80
N GLN A 283 -14.87 -7.92 -24.75
CA GLN A 283 -16.11 -8.58 -24.35
C GLN A 283 -16.46 -8.28 -22.89
N ASN A 284 -15.46 -8.13 -22.02
CA ASN A 284 -15.64 -7.85 -20.61
C ASN A 284 -15.75 -6.33 -20.35
N ASN A 285 -16.73 -5.93 -19.54
CA ASN A 285 -17.01 -4.54 -19.24
C ASN A 285 -15.92 -3.88 -18.38
N SER A 286 -15.28 -4.60 -17.45
CA SER A 286 -14.15 -4.08 -16.66
C SER A 286 -13.00 -3.69 -17.56
N VAL A 287 -12.66 -4.53 -18.55
CA VAL A 287 -11.59 -4.23 -19.52
C VAL A 287 -11.89 -2.96 -20.32
N ARG A 288 -13.12 -2.84 -20.83
CA ARG A 288 -13.55 -1.63 -21.55
C ARG A 288 -13.49 -0.39 -20.66
N SER A 289 -13.97 -0.53 -19.41
CA SER A 289 -14.00 0.54 -18.43
C SER A 289 -12.59 1.07 -18.08
N TYR A 290 -11.66 0.18 -17.76
CA TYR A 290 -10.26 0.53 -17.47
C TYR A 290 -9.51 1.06 -18.69
N SER A 291 -9.81 0.53 -19.89
CA SER A 291 -9.24 1.06 -21.12
C SER A 291 -9.73 2.49 -21.41
N ASN A 292 -11.03 2.74 -21.29
CA ASN A 292 -11.59 4.08 -21.43
C ASN A 292 -11.03 5.02 -20.35
N HIS A 293 -10.94 4.61 -19.09
CA HIS A 293 -10.31 5.41 -18.04
C HIS A 293 -8.87 5.80 -18.41
N SER A 294 -8.09 4.82 -18.90
CA SER A 294 -6.70 5.02 -19.33
C SER A 294 -6.60 5.94 -20.53
N LEU A 295 -7.48 5.82 -21.53
CA LEU A 295 -7.57 6.75 -22.65
C LEU A 295 -7.93 8.16 -22.22
N GLY A 296 -8.76 8.30 -21.19
CA GLY A 296 -9.02 9.58 -20.51
C GLY A 296 -7.74 10.21 -19.98
N ARG A 297 -6.95 9.47 -19.19
CA ARG A 297 -5.66 9.92 -18.64
C ARG A 297 -4.63 10.25 -19.72
N VAL A 298 -4.55 9.40 -20.75
CA VAL A 298 -3.72 9.64 -21.95
C VAL A 298 -4.09 10.96 -22.60
N SER A 299 -5.39 11.24 -22.76
CA SER A 299 -5.87 12.46 -23.41
C SER A 299 -5.58 13.70 -22.56
N ILE A 300 -5.73 13.63 -21.23
CA ILE A 300 -5.28 14.71 -20.31
C ILE A 300 -3.77 14.97 -20.44
N PHE A 301 -2.95 13.93 -20.53
CA PHE A 301 -1.51 14.11 -20.75
C PHE A 301 -1.21 14.76 -22.10
N MET A 302 -1.90 14.35 -23.16
CA MET A 302 -1.71 14.95 -24.49
C MET A 302 -2.16 16.40 -24.51
N ALA A 303 -3.25 16.75 -23.82
CA ALA A 303 -3.69 18.13 -23.64
C ALA A 303 -2.61 18.97 -22.92
N SER A 304 -2.00 18.46 -21.84
CA SER A 304 -0.92 19.18 -21.14
C SER A 304 0.37 19.31 -21.95
N LYS A 305 0.47 18.64 -23.11
CA LYS A 305 1.59 18.74 -24.07
C LYS A 305 1.18 19.38 -25.40
N ALA A 306 -0.04 19.90 -25.51
CA ALA A 306 -0.53 20.49 -26.74
C ALA A 306 0.29 21.72 -27.16
N GLU A 307 0.50 21.84 -28.47
CA GLU A 307 1.18 23.01 -29.09
C GLU A 307 0.20 24.13 -29.42
N THR A 308 -1.09 23.82 -29.54
CA THR A 308 -2.16 24.76 -29.88
C THR A 308 -3.32 24.63 -28.91
N GLU A 309 -4.06 25.71 -28.71
CA GLU A 309 -5.28 25.73 -27.89
C GLU A 309 -6.37 24.81 -28.47
N GLU A 310 -6.44 24.70 -29.80
CA GLU A 310 -7.36 23.77 -30.47
C GLU A 310 -7.07 22.32 -30.10
N ASN A 311 -5.79 21.90 -30.15
CA ASN A 311 -5.38 20.55 -29.77
C ASN A 311 -5.59 20.30 -28.26
N TYR A 312 -5.29 21.30 -27.42
CA TYR A 312 -5.54 21.25 -25.99
C TYR A 312 -7.02 20.98 -25.70
N LYS A 313 -7.91 21.79 -26.29
CA LYS A 313 -9.36 21.69 -26.13
C LYS A 313 -9.87 20.33 -26.61
N LYS A 314 -9.43 19.89 -27.79
CA LYS A 314 -9.82 18.61 -28.39
C LYS A 314 -9.44 17.42 -27.51
N GLU A 315 -8.22 17.38 -26.97
CA GLU A 315 -7.81 16.28 -26.10
C GLU A 315 -8.49 16.32 -24.72
N LEU A 316 -8.84 17.51 -24.22
CA LEU A 316 -9.67 17.62 -23.01
C LEU A 316 -11.11 17.12 -23.24
N GLU A 317 -11.72 17.42 -24.40
CA GLU A 317 -13.03 16.87 -24.79
C GLU A 317 -12.99 15.34 -24.93
N ASN A 318 -11.93 14.82 -25.56
CA ASN A 318 -11.70 13.38 -25.65
C ASN A 318 -11.58 12.76 -24.26
N ALA A 319 -10.82 13.38 -23.36
CA ALA A 319 -10.63 12.90 -22.00
C ALA A 319 -11.97 12.75 -21.27
N ILE A 320 -12.80 13.80 -21.31
CA ILE A 320 -14.13 13.79 -20.71
C ILE A 320 -14.98 12.66 -21.30
N LYS A 321 -15.04 12.54 -22.63
CA LYS A 321 -15.80 11.47 -23.30
C LYS A 321 -15.36 10.07 -22.86
N TYR A 322 -14.06 9.84 -22.76
CA TYR A 322 -13.52 8.56 -22.32
C TYR A 322 -13.85 8.29 -20.85
N PHE A 323 -13.69 9.27 -19.95
CA PHE A 323 -14.08 9.10 -18.55
C PHE A 323 -15.59 8.88 -18.37
N GLU A 324 -16.43 9.54 -19.17
CA GLU A 324 -17.87 9.30 -19.19
C GLU A 324 -18.22 7.87 -19.58
N THR A 325 -17.60 7.34 -20.64
CA THR A 325 -17.81 5.95 -21.04
C THR A 325 -17.32 4.99 -19.97
N ALA A 326 -16.11 5.21 -19.43
CA ALA A 326 -15.56 4.39 -18.36
C ALA A 326 -16.49 4.33 -17.14
N ALA A 327 -16.98 5.50 -16.68
CA ALA A 327 -17.87 5.61 -15.53
C ALA A 327 -19.21 4.88 -15.71
N LYS A 328 -19.70 4.74 -16.95
CA LYS A 328 -20.93 4.01 -17.29
C LYS A 328 -20.74 2.50 -17.40
N GLU A 329 -19.56 2.04 -17.82
CA GLU A 329 -19.27 0.62 -18.01
C GLU A 329 -18.88 -0.11 -16.73
N ALA A 330 -18.59 0.64 -15.66
CA ALA A 330 -18.06 0.12 -14.41
C ALA A 330 -19.09 -0.70 -13.61
N SER A 331 -18.66 -1.85 -13.09
CA SER A 331 -19.39 -2.64 -12.10
C SER A 331 -18.89 -2.45 -10.65
N CYS A 332 -17.83 -1.66 -10.44
CA CYS A 332 -17.17 -1.38 -9.15
C CYS A 332 -16.72 0.09 -9.07
N ASP A 333 -16.13 0.50 -7.94
CA ASP A 333 -15.56 1.85 -7.72
C ASP A 333 -14.54 2.19 -8.82
N ASN A 334 -14.97 2.96 -9.83
CA ASN A 334 -14.12 3.31 -10.96
C ASN A 334 -13.45 4.66 -10.71
N PRO A 335 -12.11 4.75 -10.77
CA PRO A 335 -11.39 6.03 -10.75
C PRO A 335 -11.91 7.13 -11.69
N ALA A 336 -12.51 6.77 -12.82
CA ALA A 336 -13.15 7.71 -13.74
C ALA A 336 -14.31 8.47 -13.10
N GLN A 337 -15.08 7.86 -12.18
CA GLN A 337 -16.19 8.52 -11.50
C GLN A 337 -15.72 9.69 -10.63
N PHE A 338 -14.50 9.63 -10.09
CA PHE A 338 -13.93 10.72 -9.31
C PHE A 338 -13.36 11.84 -10.16
N CYS A 339 -12.62 11.50 -11.22
CA CYS A 339 -11.92 12.51 -12.02
C CYS A 339 -12.86 13.23 -13.00
N LEU A 340 -13.92 12.55 -13.44
CA LEU A 340 -14.86 13.07 -14.43
C LEU A 340 -15.54 14.38 -14.01
N PRO A 341 -16.13 14.51 -12.80
CA PRO A 341 -16.72 15.76 -12.34
C PRO A 341 -15.76 16.94 -12.42
N PHE A 342 -14.51 16.75 -11.97
CA PHE A 342 -13.49 17.79 -12.00
C PHE A 342 -13.21 18.26 -13.44
N TYR A 343 -12.89 17.34 -14.36
CA TYR A 343 -12.54 17.73 -15.73
C TYR A 343 -13.72 18.35 -16.49
N ARG A 344 -14.96 17.93 -16.21
CA ARG A 344 -16.16 18.57 -16.74
C ARG A 344 -16.28 20.02 -16.27
N SER A 345 -16.17 20.26 -14.97
CA SER A 345 -16.25 21.60 -14.40
C SER A 345 -15.09 22.49 -14.87
N PHE A 346 -13.87 21.96 -14.91
CA PHE A 346 -12.70 22.64 -15.45
C PHE A 346 -12.91 23.07 -16.91
N TYR A 347 -13.39 22.18 -17.78
CA TYR A 347 -13.72 22.51 -19.17
C TYR A 347 -14.83 23.56 -19.29
N SER A 348 -15.87 23.43 -18.47
CA SER A 348 -17.00 24.37 -18.43
C SER A 348 -16.57 25.79 -18.04
N ILE A 349 -15.69 25.94 -17.06
CA ILE A 349 -15.18 27.25 -16.64
C ILE A 349 -14.34 27.88 -17.77
N ILE A 350 -13.39 27.14 -18.33
CA ILE A 350 -12.43 27.69 -19.31
C ILE A 350 -13.07 27.94 -20.68
N PHE A 351 -13.77 26.95 -21.25
CA PHE A 351 -14.22 27.00 -22.64
C PHE A 351 -15.68 27.39 -22.82
N LYS A 352 -16.53 27.16 -21.80
CA LYS A 352 -17.94 27.58 -21.84
C LYS A 352 -18.20 28.86 -21.05
N ARG A 353 -17.20 29.38 -20.32
CA ARG A 353 -17.29 30.59 -19.48
C ARG A 353 -18.44 30.52 -18.48
N GLN A 354 -18.70 29.34 -17.93
CA GLN A 354 -19.67 29.16 -16.86
C GLN A 354 -19.14 29.76 -15.55
N ASP A 355 -20.05 30.12 -14.64
CA ASP A 355 -19.67 30.66 -13.34
C ASP A 355 -18.90 29.60 -12.53
N ALA A 356 -17.70 29.97 -12.08
CA ALA A 356 -16.82 29.04 -11.40
C ALA A 356 -17.37 28.62 -10.04
N LYS A 357 -18.12 29.48 -9.34
CA LYS A 357 -18.71 29.13 -8.05
C LYS A 357 -19.81 28.08 -8.23
N GLU A 358 -20.64 28.21 -9.27
CA GLU A 358 -21.64 27.20 -9.64
C GLU A 358 -20.98 25.85 -9.98
N GLU A 359 -19.94 25.85 -10.84
CA GLU A 359 -19.25 24.62 -11.23
C GLU A 359 -18.46 23.98 -10.08
N VAL A 360 -17.86 24.77 -9.17
CA VAL A 360 -17.22 24.27 -7.95
C VAL A 360 -18.25 23.57 -7.05
N ASN A 361 -19.43 24.15 -6.86
CA ASN A 361 -20.47 23.54 -6.03
C ASN A 361 -20.95 22.22 -6.64
N LYS A 362 -21.20 22.20 -7.95
CA LYS A 362 -21.56 21.00 -8.68
C LYS A 362 -20.51 19.90 -8.57
N TYR A 363 -19.23 20.25 -8.78
CA TYR A 363 -18.11 19.34 -8.59
C TYR A 363 -18.10 18.76 -7.17
N LEU A 364 -18.24 19.60 -6.14
CA LEU A 364 -18.24 19.17 -4.74
C LEU A 364 -19.39 18.21 -4.43
N GLU A 365 -20.58 18.43 -4.98
CA GLU A 365 -21.73 17.54 -4.82
C GLU A 365 -21.48 16.17 -5.47
N GLU A 366 -21.09 16.17 -6.75
CA GLU A 366 -20.79 14.94 -7.49
C GLU A 366 -19.66 14.15 -6.83
N ALA A 367 -18.54 14.81 -6.51
CA ALA A 367 -17.35 14.15 -5.93
C ALA A 367 -17.63 13.60 -4.52
N LYS A 368 -18.43 14.29 -3.69
CA LYS A 368 -18.82 13.78 -2.35
C LYS A 368 -19.64 12.51 -2.45
N ALA A 369 -20.56 12.42 -3.42
CA ALA A 369 -21.37 11.23 -3.64
C ALA A 369 -20.50 10.03 -4.04
N VAL A 370 -19.50 10.24 -4.90
CA VAL A 370 -18.58 9.17 -5.33
C VAL A 370 -17.76 8.61 -4.16
N ILE A 371 -17.28 9.46 -3.26
CA ILE A 371 -16.35 9.02 -2.20
C ILE A 371 -17.04 8.58 -0.89
N GLU A 372 -18.37 8.62 -0.83
CA GLU A 372 -19.12 8.43 0.42
C GLU A 372 -18.85 7.06 1.08
N ASN A 373 -18.76 6.02 0.25
CA ASN A 373 -18.58 4.62 0.65
C ASN A 373 -17.15 4.09 0.40
N SER A 374 -16.24 4.95 -0.06
CA SER A 374 -14.87 4.51 -0.37
C SER A 374 -14.06 4.25 0.91
N LYS A 375 -13.25 3.18 0.90
CA LYS A 375 -12.30 2.86 1.98
C LYS A 375 -11.29 4.00 2.21
N GLY A 376 -10.94 4.75 1.16
CA GLY A 376 -10.02 5.90 1.18
C GLY A 376 -10.68 7.25 1.51
N LYS A 377 -11.91 7.27 2.05
CA LYS A 377 -12.75 8.48 2.21
C LYS A 377 -12.02 9.70 2.76
N LYS A 378 -11.20 9.55 3.82
CA LYS A 378 -10.50 10.70 4.44
C LYS A 378 -9.48 11.32 3.48
N GLN A 379 -8.69 10.51 2.79
CA GLN A 379 -7.68 10.95 1.84
C GLN A 379 -8.34 11.50 0.56
N LEU A 380 -9.39 10.84 0.08
CA LEU A 380 -10.17 11.30 -1.07
C LEU A 380 -10.87 12.63 -0.78
N GLN A 381 -11.40 12.84 0.43
CA GLN A 381 -11.96 14.13 0.85
C GLN A 381 -10.94 15.27 0.75
N LYS A 382 -9.67 15.02 1.13
CA LYS A 382 -8.59 16.01 0.95
C LYS A 382 -8.35 16.30 -0.52
N ALA A 383 -8.23 15.26 -1.36
CA ALA A 383 -8.07 15.44 -2.81
C ALA A 383 -9.24 16.23 -3.42
N VAL A 384 -10.48 15.97 -2.97
CA VAL A 384 -11.66 16.72 -3.40
C VAL A 384 -11.55 18.20 -3.05
N GLN A 385 -11.14 18.53 -1.83
CA GLN A 385 -10.99 19.94 -1.43
C GLN A 385 -9.90 20.66 -2.22
N TYR A 386 -8.74 20.05 -2.42
CA TYR A 386 -7.68 20.64 -3.24
C TYR A 386 -8.13 20.89 -4.68
N LEU A 387 -8.82 19.93 -5.30
CA LEU A 387 -9.35 20.10 -6.65
C LEU A 387 -10.49 21.15 -6.70
N ALA A 388 -11.26 21.32 -5.63
CA ALA A 388 -12.27 22.38 -5.54
C ALA A 388 -11.63 23.77 -5.41
N GLU A 389 -10.55 23.89 -4.64
CA GLU A 389 -9.74 25.11 -4.54
C GLU A 389 -9.10 25.45 -5.89
N ALA A 390 -8.51 24.45 -6.56
CA ALA A 390 -8.02 24.59 -7.93
C ALA A 390 -9.09 25.15 -8.89
N LEU A 391 -10.31 24.60 -8.89
CA LEU A 391 -11.40 25.11 -9.73
C LEU A 391 -11.78 26.58 -9.43
N LYS A 392 -11.61 27.07 -8.20
CA LYS A 392 -11.82 28.49 -7.87
C LYS A 392 -10.76 29.36 -8.53
N GLU A 393 -9.51 28.92 -8.50
CA GLU A 393 -8.40 29.63 -9.15
C GLU A 393 -8.53 29.60 -10.68
N VAL A 394 -9.19 28.57 -11.24
CA VAL A 394 -9.48 28.48 -12.68
C VAL A 394 -10.34 29.65 -13.20
N GLN A 395 -11.10 30.35 -12.34
CA GLN A 395 -11.81 31.56 -12.76
C GLN A 395 -10.83 32.69 -13.16
N ASN A 396 -9.67 32.75 -12.51
CA ASN A 396 -8.58 33.68 -12.85
C ASN A 396 -7.78 33.19 -14.08
N ILE A 397 -7.94 31.91 -14.46
CA ILE A 397 -7.28 31.25 -15.62
C ILE A 397 -7.90 31.63 -16.97
N GLY A 398 -9.10 32.21 -17.02
CA GLY A 398 -9.71 32.68 -18.28
C GLY A 398 -8.86 33.68 -19.08
N ASN A 399 -7.77 34.19 -18.49
CA ASN A 399 -6.77 35.08 -19.10
C ASN A 399 -5.39 34.42 -19.30
N LEU A 400 -5.20 33.13 -18.97
CA LEU A 400 -3.93 32.44 -19.15
C LEU A 400 -3.69 32.14 -20.62
N ASP A 401 -2.43 32.29 -21.02
CA ASP A 401 -1.95 31.75 -22.29
C ASP A 401 -1.89 30.21 -22.23
N LEU A 402 -1.73 29.59 -23.40
CA LEU A 402 -1.63 28.13 -23.51
C LEU A 402 -0.57 27.50 -22.57
N PRO A 403 0.63 28.08 -22.39
CA PRO A 403 1.56 27.67 -21.33
C PRO A 403 0.92 27.54 -19.94
N GLY A 404 0.27 28.58 -19.44
CA GLY A 404 -0.39 28.53 -18.13
C GLY A 404 -1.45 27.43 -18.01
N MET A 405 -2.29 27.27 -19.05
CA MET A 405 -3.30 26.20 -19.08
C MET A 405 -2.68 24.79 -19.01
N ARG A 406 -1.55 24.58 -19.68
CA ARG A 406 -0.84 23.28 -19.69
C ARG A 406 -0.24 22.93 -18.34
N ASP A 407 0.36 23.92 -17.67
CA ASP A 407 1.02 23.71 -16.37
C ASP A 407 -0.01 23.37 -15.29
N GLU A 408 -1.13 24.09 -15.24
CA GLU A 408 -2.23 23.83 -14.32
C GLU A 408 -2.87 22.45 -14.56
N LEU A 409 -3.18 22.12 -15.82
CA LEU A 409 -3.73 20.80 -16.15
C LEU A 409 -2.74 19.68 -15.78
N SER A 410 -1.44 19.88 -16.01
CA SER A 410 -0.40 18.93 -15.63
C SER A 410 -0.27 18.78 -14.11
N PHE A 411 -0.56 19.83 -13.34
CA PHE A 411 -0.56 19.80 -11.89
C PHE A 411 -1.80 19.06 -11.37
N TYR A 412 -3.00 19.45 -11.82
CA TYR A 412 -4.27 18.84 -11.38
C TYR A 412 -4.40 17.37 -11.74
N ARG A 413 -3.83 16.96 -12.89
CA ARG A 413 -3.72 15.55 -13.27
C ARG A 413 -3.15 14.68 -12.13
N LYS A 414 -2.16 15.18 -11.37
CA LYS A 414 -1.53 14.39 -10.29
C LYS A 414 -2.51 14.02 -9.18
N TYR A 415 -3.49 14.88 -8.88
CA TYR A 415 -4.52 14.58 -7.87
C TYR A 415 -5.52 13.56 -8.37
N CYS A 416 -5.88 13.61 -9.66
CA CYS A 416 -6.70 12.57 -10.31
C CYS A 416 -5.97 11.22 -10.35
N ASP A 417 -4.68 11.21 -10.70
CA ASP A 417 -3.83 10.02 -10.66
C ASP A 417 -3.76 9.43 -9.23
N TYR A 418 -3.54 10.30 -8.22
CA TYR A 418 -3.54 9.93 -6.81
C TYR A 418 -4.89 9.35 -6.32
N ALA A 419 -6.00 9.97 -6.69
CA ALA A 419 -7.32 9.47 -6.33
C ALA A 419 -7.63 8.12 -7.00
N ALA A 420 -7.15 7.92 -8.23
CA ALA A 420 -7.28 6.65 -8.94
C ALA A 420 -6.58 5.50 -8.19
N GLU A 421 -5.39 5.75 -7.64
CA GLU A 421 -4.67 4.78 -6.80
C GLU A 421 -5.47 4.43 -5.53
N LEU A 422 -6.04 5.42 -4.85
CA LEU A 422 -6.84 5.22 -3.63
C LEU A 422 -8.20 4.54 -3.84
N MET A 423 -8.73 4.61 -5.06
CA MET A 423 -10.01 4.01 -5.43
C MET A 423 -9.86 2.63 -6.06
N SER A 424 -8.64 2.17 -6.29
CA SER A 424 -8.41 0.82 -6.82
C SER A 424 -9.04 -0.22 -5.89
N CYS A 425 -9.76 -1.19 -6.47
CA CYS A 425 -10.53 -2.20 -5.73
C CYS A 425 -9.66 -3.26 -5.02
N THR A 426 -8.36 -3.02 -4.89
CA THR A 426 -7.45 -3.92 -4.20
C THR A 426 -7.36 -3.52 -2.74
N ASP A 427 -7.80 -4.44 -1.89
CA ASP A 427 -7.71 -4.33 -0.44
C ASP A 427 -6.26 -4.41 0.01
N GLU A 428 -5.51 -3.32 -0.09
CA GLU A 428 -4.42 -2.93 0.81
C GLU A 428 -3.73 -1.63 0.35
N LYS A 429 -3.12 -0.92 1.31
CA LYS A 429 -2.60 0.45 1.22
C LYS A 429 -1.72 0.67 -0.02
N ALA A 430 -2.11 1.61 -0.89
CA ALA A 430 -1.22 2.15 -1.93
C ALA A 430 -0.03 2.90 -1.26
N PRO A 431 1.22 2.39 -1.31
CA PRO A 431 2.35 2.99 -0.60
C PRO A 431 2.74 4.36 -1.17
N PHE A 432 2.51 4.56 -2.47
CA PHE A 432 2.88 5.77 -3.22
C PHE A 432 2.04 7.01 -2.86
N ALA A 433 0.88 6.81 -2.23
CA ALA A 433 0.00 7.89 -1.79
C ALA A 433 0.67 8.84 -0.78
N THR A 434 1.62 8.34 0.00
CA THR A 434 2.27 9.11 1.07
C THR A 434 3.33 10.09 0.54
N GLU A 435 3.96 9.78 -0.61
CA GLU A 435 5.05 10.57 -1.19
C GLU A 435 4.53 11.80 -1.96
N VAL A 436 3.43 11.64 -2.71
CA VAL A 436 2.79 12.70 -3.51
C VAL A 436 2.23 13.81 -2.61
N LEU A 437 1.59 13.44 -1.49
CA LEU A 437 1.10 14.40 -0.50
C LEU A 437 2.23 15.13 0.24
N ARG A 438 3.36 14.45 0.51
CA ARG A 438 4.52 15.07 1.18
C ARG A 438 5.16 16.14 0.30
N LYS A 439 5.29 15.87 -1.01
CA LYS A 439 5.81 16.85 -1.98
C LYS A 439 4.86 18.02 -2.22
N ALA A 440 3.54 17.77 -2.30
CA ALA A 440 2.54 18.83 -2.46
C ALA A 440 2.47 19.75 -1.23
N ALA A 441 2.57 19.20 -0.02
CA ALA A 441 2.61 19.99 1.22
C ALA A 441 3.91 20.82 1.36
N SER A 442 5.05 20.32 0.87
CA SER A 442 6.32 21.06 0.88
C SER A 442 6.45 22.15 -0.19
N SER A 443 5.56 22.18 -1.18
CA SER A 443 5.51 23.22 -2.22
C SER A 443 4.52 24.36 -1.92
N SER A 444 3.82 24.29 -0.78
CA SER A 444 2.86 25.29 -0.30
C SER A 444 3.36 26.09 0.92
N THR A 445 4.65 25.98 1.24
CA THR A 445 5.41 26.85 2.14
C THR A 445 6.54 27.49 1.37
#